data_AF-A0AAE0LFW9-F1
#
_entry.id   AF-A0AAE0LFW9-F1
#
_cell.length_a   1.000
_cell.length_b   1.000
_cell.length_c   1.000
_cell.angle_alpha   90.00
_cell.angle_beta   90.00
_cell.angle_gamma   90.00
#
_symmetry.space_group_name_H-M   'P 1'
#
loop_
_entity.id
_entity.type
_entity.pdbx_description
1 polymer ?
#
loop_
_entity_poly.entity_id
_entity_poly.type
_entity_poly.pdbx_seq_one_letter_code
_entity_poly.pdbx_strand_id
1 'polypeptide(L)'
;MANDLRPTPRNASEALRPVTASTALCCTLYILVPVLCVFAWGEKCMLGEGNVLFMVPASNGWVTFWSFMLVVVITLLYPVINLLVVKEFETVIALLVTSEVPGTPACRAQLNVMKADKNAPLRSWMLCYRHQIITIVAAAVVILLDTLVNDLASLFGLCGSLGMSTVSMILPPLMFLYSPGSQDHASWHKVTAAAVCLLGMAILFGSTGSILKGILT
;
A
#
# COMPACT_ATOMS: atom_id res chain seq x y z
N MET A 1 -19.68 -15.90 31.15
CA MET A 1 -20.02 -16.40 29.80
C MET A 1 -19.73 -15.28 28.82
N ALA A 2 -18.50 -15.22 28.31
CA ALA A 2 -18.14 -14.28 27.25
C ALA A 2 -18.52 -14.95 25.93
N ASN A 3 -19.49 -14.37 25.22
CA ASN A 3 -19.82 -14.81 23.86
C ASN A 3 -18.54 -14.72 23.02
N ASP A 4 -18.15 -15.87 22.47
CA ASP A 4 -17.02 -16.04 21.58
C ASP A 4 -17.34 -15.29 20.27
N LEU A 5 -17.08 -13.97 20.27
CA LEU A 5 -17.15 -13.07 19.12
C LEU A 5 -16.01 -13.36 18.11
N ARG A 6 -15.53 -14.60 18.03
CA ARG A 6 -14.67 -15.00 16.93
C ARG A 6 -15.54 -14.98 15.67
N PRO A 7 -15.22 -14.16 14.66
CA PRO A 7 -15.88 -14.29 13.37
C PRO A 7 -15.71 -15.75 12.95
N THR A 8 -16.82 -16.46 12.79
CA THR A 8 -16.84 -17.77 12.16
C THR A 8 -16.13 -17.63 10.81
N PRO A 9 -15.26 -18.57 10.43
CA PRO A 9 -14.52 -18.48 9.18
C PRO A 9 -15.53 -18.46 8.03
N ARG A 10 -15.87 -17.25 7.58
CA ARG A 10 -16.63 -17.00 6.37
C ARG A 10 -15.89 -17.76 5.27
N ASN A 11 -16.59 -18.62 4.53
CA ASN A 11 -16.00 -19.35 3.42
C ASN A 11 -15.16 -18.39 2.58
N ALA A 12 -13.89 -18.71 2.30
CA ALA A 12 -12.97 -17.79 1.61
C ALA A 12 -13.56 -17.24 0.29
N SER A 13 -14.44 -18.02 -0.36
CA SER A 13 -15.23 -17.64 -1.53
C SER A 13 -16.20 -16.47 -1.29
N GLU A 14 -16.80 -16.37 -0.10
CA GLU A 14 -17.71 -15.27 0.26
C GLU A 14 -16.96 -13.97 0.56
N ALA A 15 -15.76 -14.07 1.13
CA ALA A 15 -14.88 -12.92 1.32
C ALA A 15 -14.30 -12.39 0.01
N LEU A 16 -14.13 -13.26 -1.00
CA LEU A 16 -13.56 -12.88 -2.29
C LEU A 16 -14.52 -12.02 -3.14
N ARG A 17 -15.82 -12.32 -3.14
CA ARG A 17 -16.83 -11.61 -3.94
C ARG A 17 -16.82 -10.07 -3.78
N PRO A 18 -16.89 -9.50 -2.55
CA PRO A 18 -16.87 -8.04 -2.39
C PRO A 18 -15.53 -7.43 -2.82
N VAL A 19 -14.42 -8.14 -2.62
CA VAL A 19 -13.09 -7.70 -3.08
C VAL A 19 -13.06 -7.62 -4.59
N THR A 20 -13.46 -8.69 -5.29
CA THR A 20 -13.50 -8.72 -6.76
C THR A 20 -14.41 -7.65 -7.33
N ALA A 21 -15.60 -7.44 -6.75
CA ALA A 21 -16.52 -6.39 -7.20
C ALA A 21 -15.92 -4.99 -7.04
N SER A 22 -15.28 -4.73 -5.89
CA SER A 22 -14.62 -3.45 -5.61
C SER A 22 -13.42 -3.22 -6.53
N THR A 23 -12.61 -4.25 -6.77
CA THR A 23 -11.49 -4.18 -7.71
C THR A 23 -11.97 -3.91 -9.13
N ALA A 24 -13.00 -4.61 -9.60
CA ALA A 24 -13.56 -4.39 -10.94
C ALA A 24 -14.10 -2.97 -11.12
N LEU A 25 -14.80 -2.44 -10.10
CA LEU A 25 -15.28 -1.06 -10.11
C LEU A 25 -14.12 -0.07 -10.15
N CYS A 26 -13.11 -0.25 -9.29
CA CYS A 26 -11.91 0.59 -9.31
C CYS A 26 -11.22 0.56 -10.67
N CYS A 27 -10.93 -0.62 -11.23
CA CYS A 27 -10.30 -0.74 -12.55
C CYS A 27 -11.11 -0.02 -13.63
N THR A 28 -12.44 -0.15 -13.60
CA THR A 28 -13.32 0.53 -14.55
C THR A 28 -13.20 2.04 -14.43
N LEU A 29 -13.24 2.59 -13.21
CA LEU A 29 -13.09 4.03 -12.98
C LEU A 29 -11.69 4.53 -13.36
N TYR A 30 -10.63 3.78 -13.04
CA TYR A 30 -9.25 4.10 -13.38
C TYR A 30 -8.97 4.09 -14.88
N ILE A 31 -9.75 3.36 -15.69
CA ILE A 31 -9.65 3.40 -17.16
C ILE A 31 -10.55 4.50 -17.72
N LEU A 32 -11.79 4.59 -17.22
CA LEU A 32 -12.80 5.50 -17.74
C LEU A 32 -12.38 6.96 -17.57
N VAL A 33 -11.87 7.34 -16.40
CA VAL A 33 -11.51 8.74 -16.09
C VAL A 33 -10.40 9.24 -17.03
N PRO A 34 -9.24 8.58 -17.19
CA PRO A 34 -8.22 9.02 -18.14
C PRO A 34 -8.72 9.09 -19.58
N VAL A 35 -9.54 8.11 -20.02
CA VAL A 35 -10.12 8.11 -21.37
C VAL A 35 -10.98 9.35 -21.59
N LEU A 36 -11.87 9.67 -20.65
CA LEU A 36 -12.70 10.88 -20.71
C LEU A 36 -11.84 12.16 -20.68
N CYS A 37 -10.77 12.18 -19.89
CA CYS A 37 -9.84 13.32 -19.85
C CYS A 37 -9.11 13.51 -21.18
N VAL A 38 -8.66 12.44 -21.84
CA VAL A 38 -8.03 12.51 -23.16
C VAL A 38 -9.03 13.00 -24.21
N PHE A 39 -10.28 12.56 -24.17
CA PHE A 39 -11.31 13.08 -25.08
C PHE A 39 -11.63 14.56 -24.84
N ALA A 40 -11.57 15.04 -23.61
CA ALA A 40 -11.87 16.42 -23.26
C ALA A 40 -10.70 17.41 -23.48
N TRP A 41 -9.46 16.97 -23.26
CA TRP A 41 -8.26 17.85 -23.24
C TRP A 41 -7.07 17.31 -24.06
N GLY A 42 -7.30 16.42 -25.03
CA GLY A 42 -6.29 15.62 -25.72
C GLY A 42 -5.01 16.36 -26.11
N GLU A 43 -5.11 17.56 -26.71
CA GLU A 43 -3.94 18.34 -27.14
C GLU A 43 -3.06 18.79 -25.96
N LYS A 44 -3.67 19.19 -24.84
CA LYS A 44 -2.94 19.56 -23.62
C LYS A 44 -2.40 18.35 -22.86
N CYS A 45 -3.11 17.23 -22.90
CA CYS A 45 -2.60 15.96 -22.37
C CYS A 45 -1.36 15.48 -23.14
N MET A 46 -1.30 15.70 -24.46
CA MET A 46 -0.13 15.35 -25.27
C MET A 46 1.10 16.22 -24.99
N LEU A 47 0.91 17.46 -24.52
CA LEU A 47 2.00 18.36 -24.13
C LEU A 47 2.64 17.99 -22.78
N GLY A 48 2.15 16.95 -22.09
CA GLY A 48 2.79 16.42 -20.89
C GLY A 48 2.58 17.24 -19.63
N GLU A 49 1.62 18.17 -19.60
CA GLU A 49 1.21 18.83 -18.37
C GLU A 49 0.51 17.80 -17.45
N GLY A 50 1.31 17.19 -16.57
CA GLY A 50 1.05 15.90 -15.91
C GLY A 50 -0.09 15.85 -14.89
N ASN A 51 -0.85 16.93 -14.71
CA ASN A 51 -1.99 16.93 -13.79
C ASN A 51 -3.22 17.57 -14.45
N VAL A 52 -4.22 16.74 -14.73
CA VAL A 52 -5.52 17.14 -15.30
C VAL A 52 -6.20 18.20 -14.42
N LEU A 53 -5.92 18.24 -13.12
CA LEU A 53 -6.50 19.23 -12.22
C LEU A 53 -6.02 20.66 -12.53
N PHE A 54 -4.82 20.83 -13.09
CA PHE A 54 -4.31 22.15 -13.51
C PHE A 54 -4.86 22.60 -14.86
N MET A 55 -5.49 21.70 -15.63
CA MET A 55 -6.16 22.04 -16.89
C MET A 55 -7.49 22.75 -16.70
N VAL A 56 -8.06 22.65 -15.49
CA VAL A 56 -9.34 23.23 -15.15
C VAL A 56 -9.12 24.71 -14.79
N PRO A 57 -9.76 25.65 -15.50
CA PRO A 57 -9.64 27.07 -15.16
C PRO A 57 -10.23 27.32 -13.77
N ALA A 58 -9.46 28.02 -12.92
CA ALA A 58 -9.83 28.32 -11.53
C ALA A 58 -11.13 29.13 -11.39
N SER A 59 -11.62 29.75 -12.47
CA SER A 59 -12.88 30.48 -12.51
C SER A 59 -14.12 29.57 -12.42
N ASN A 60 -14.00 28.26 -12.68
CA ASN A 60 -15.12 27.34 -12.63
C ASN A 60 -15.23 26.67 -11.25
N GLY A 61 -15.86 27.37 -10.31
CA GLY A 61 -15.95 26.97 -8.90
C GLY A 61 -16.52 25.56 -8.68
N TRP A 62 -17.37 25.07 -9.58
CA TRP A 62 -17.93 23.71 -9.51
C TRP A 62 -16.86 22.63 -9.71
N VAL A 63 -15.93 22.82 -10.64
CA VAL A 63 -14.89 21.82 -10.90
C VAL A 63 -13.80 21.89 -9.83
N THR A 64 -13.43 23.09 -9.38
CA THR A 64 -12.53 23.29 -8.23
C THR A 64 -13.07 22.61 -6.97
N PHE A 65 -14.39 22.66 -6.74
CA PHE A 65 -15.03 21.95 -5.64
C PHE A 65 -14.87 20.43 -5.75
N TRP A 66 -15.07 19.84 -6.94
CA TRP A 66 -14.86 18.41 -7.16
C TRP A 66 -13.38 18.00 -7.01
N SER A 67 -12.44 18.83 -7.46
CA SER A 67 -11.00 18.63 -7.23
C SER A 67 -10.65 18.64 -5.74
N PHE A 68 -11.19 19.59 -4.99
CA PHE A 68 -11.05 19.64 -3.53
C PHE A 68 -11.65 18.40 -2.86
N MET A 69 -12.86 18.01 -3.26
CA MET A 69 -13.50 16.79 -2.75
C MET A 69 -12.70 15.53 -3.08
N LEU A 70 -12.07 15.46 -4.25
CA LEU A 70 -11.18 14.36 -4.63
C LEU A 70 -9.94 14.33 -3.73
N VAL A 71 -9.31 15.47 -3.44
CA VAL A 71 -8.20 15.55 -2.49
C VAL A 71 -8.64 15.15 -1.08
N VAL A 72 -9.81 15.59 -0.62
CA VAL A 72 -10.41 15.18 0.66
C VAL A 72 -10.68 13.68 0.68
N VAL A 73 -11.23 13.11 -0.39
CA VAL A 73 -11.47 11.67 -0.49
C VAL A 73 -10.16 10.91 -0.48
N ILE A 74 -9.12 11.32 -1.22
CA ILE A 74 -7.80 10.67 -1.19
C ILE A 74 -7.18 10.76 0.21
N THR A 75 -7.26 11.92 0.86
CA THR A 75 -6.73 12.12 2.22
C THR A 75 -7.54 11.42 3.31
N LEU A 76 -8.85 11.19 3.12
CA LEU A 76 -9.69 10.39 4.02
C LEU A 76 -9.64 8.89 3.70
N LEU A 77 -9.35 8.52 2.45
CA LEU A 77 -9.03 7.17 2.05
C LEU A 77 -7.67 6.76 2.59
N TYR A 78 -6.77 7.74 2.81
CA TYR A 78 -5.49 7.54 3.45
C TYR A 78 -5.64 6.80 4.80
N PRO A 79 -6.40 7.24 5.82
CA PRO A 79 -6.58 6.46 7.05
C PRO A 79 -7.20 5.07 6.84
N VAL A 80 -8.06 4.88 5.84
CA VAL A 80 -8.65 3.56 5.55
C VAL A 80 -7.61 2.59 5.00
N ILE A 81 -6.81 3.04 4.02
CA ILE A 81 -5.71 2.27 3.44
C ILE A 81 -4.58 2.12 4.47
N ASN A 82 -4.25 3.20 5.17
CA ASN A 82 -3.20 3.29 6.15
C ASN A 82 -3.51 2.42 7.38
N LEU A 83 -4.78 2.20 7.76
CA LEU A 83 -5.11 1.23 8.80
C LEU A 83 -4.70 -0.20 8.44
N LEU A 84 -4.85 -0.59 7.16
CA LEU A 84 -4.43 -1.92 6.71
C LEU A 84 -2.91 -1.99 6.58
N VAL A 85 -2.31 -0.99 5.94
CA VAL A 85 -0.85 -0.88 5.79
C VAL A 85 -0.16 -0.83 7.16
N VAL A 86 -0.65 -0.04 8.10
CA VAL A 86 -0.11 0.04 9.47
C VAL A 86 -0.26 -1.29 10.18
N LYS A 87 -1.37 -2.02 10.02
CA LYS A 87 -1.50 -3.38 10.58
C LYS A 87 -0.51 -4.36 9.97
N GLU A 88 -0.29 -4.31 8.66
CA GLU A 88 0.72 -5.16 8.01
C GLU A 88 2.14 -4.79 8.46
N PHE A 89 2.46 -3.50 8.57
CA PHE A 89 3.74 -3.04 9.13
C PHE A 89 3.91 -3.45 10.59
N GLU A 90 2.87 -3.34 11.42
CA GLU A 90 2.90 -3.84 12.79
C GLU A 90 3.12 -5.36 12.84
N THR A 91 2.55 -6.09 11.88
CA THR A 91 2.73 -7.54 11.73
C THR A 91 4.18 -7.88 11.33
N VAL A 92 4.76 -7.15 10.38
CA VAL A 92 6.16 -7.31 9.97
C VAL A 92 7.10 -6.95 11.11
N ILE A 93 6.87 -5.83 11.82
CA ILE A 93 7.68 -5.44 12.97
C ILE A 93 7.58 -6.50 14.08
N ALA A 94 6.38 -6.99 14.36
CA ALA A 94 6.19 -8.07 15.33
C ALA A 94 6.97 -9.32 14.91
N LEU A 95 6.85 -9.75 13.65
CA LEU A 95 7.58 -10.89 13.11
C LEU A 95 9.10 -10.71 13.25
N LEU A 96 9.64 -9.54 12.89
CA LEU A 96 11.07 -9.24 12.99
C LEU A 96 11.57 -9.20 14.44
N VAL A 97 10.73 -8.71 15.38
CA VAL A 97 11.11 -8.55 16.79
C VAL A 97 10.98 -9.86 17.57
N THR A 98 9.95 -10.66 17.30
CA THR A 98 9.65 -11.89 18.04
C THR A 98 10.13 -13.16 17.33
N SER A 99 10.45 -13.09 16.03
CA SER A 99 10.71 -14.27 15.17
C SER A 99 9.55 -15.27 15.13
N GLU A 100 8.37 -14.82 15.56
CA GLU A 100 7.17 -15.65 15.78
C GLU A 100 6.00 -15.06 15.01
N VAL A 101 5.09 -15.92 14.56
CA VAL A 101 3.94 -15.51 13.75
C VAL A 101 3.00 -14.62 14.58
N PRO A 102 2.65 -13.41 14.11
CA PRO A 102 1.78 -12.49 14.84
C PRO A 102 0.39 -13.08 15.10
N GLY A 103 -0.15 -12.83 16.30
CA GLY A 103 -1.47 -13.31 16.72
C GLY A 103 -1.48 -14.67 17.42
N THR A 104 -0.39 -15.43 17.35
CA THR A 104 -0.22 -16.69 18.10
C THR A 104 -0.15 -16.42 19.62
N PRO A 105 -0.56 -17.38 20.47
CA PRO A 105 -0.38 -17.27 21.92
C PRO A 105 1.10 -17.20 22.31
N ALA A 106 2.00 -17.83 21.55
CA ALA A 106 3.45 -17.76 21.74
C ALA A 106 3.99 -16.35 21.51
N CYS A 107 3.62 -15.70 20.40
CA CYS A 107 3.97 -14.31 20.13
C CYS A 107 3.44 -13.37 21.22
N ARG A 108 2.18 -13.57 21.69
CA ARG A 108 1.61 -12.78 22.80
C ARG A 108 2.36 -12.98 24.12
N ALA A 109 2.77 -14.21 24.44
CA ALA A 109 3.53 -14.51 25.63
C ALA A 109 4.91 -13.82 25.58
N GLN A 110 5.65 -13.94 24.48
CA GLN A 110 6.93 -13.24 24.30
C GLN A 110 6.78 -11.72 24.36
N LEU A 111 5.75 -11.16 23.74
CA LEU A 111 5.51 -9.71 23.79
C LEU A 111 5.22 -9.24 25.22
N ASN A 112 4.50 -10.01 26.01
CA ASN A 112 4.24 -9.70 27.42
C ASN A 112 5.52 -9.80 28.27
N VAL A 113 6.38 -10.79 28.00
CA VAL A 113 7.70 -10.90 28.65
C VAL A 113 8.58 -9.70 28.29
N MET A 114 8.62 -9.30 27.02
CA MET A 114 9.38 -8.12 26.56
C MET A 114 8.84 -6.80 27.14
N LYS A 115 7.53 -6.68 27.35
CA LYS A 115 6.93 -5.51 28.02
C LYS A 115 7.25 -5.46 29.52
N ALA A 116 7.38 -6.62 30.16
CA ALA A 116 7.70 -6.74 31.58
C ALA A 116 9.21 -6.58 31.88
N ASP A 117 10.06 -6.64 30.86
CA ASP A 117 11.50 -6.45 31.01
C ASP A 117 11.84 -4.99 31.36
N LYS A 118 12.19 -4.76 32.63
CA LYS A 118 12.60 -3.45 33.15
C LYS A 118 13.97 -3.01 32.64
N ASN A 119 14.76 -3.92 32.08
CA ASN A 119 16.13 -3.62 31.67
C ASN A 119 16.21 -3.01 30.26
N ALA A 120 15.09 -2.99 29.51
CA ALA A 120 15.01 -2.44 28.16
C ALA A 120 13.87 -1.42 28.00
N PRO A 121 13.89 -0.29 28.74
CA PRO A 121 12.79 0.68 28.76
C PRO A 121 12.48 1.28 27.38
N LEU A 122 13.52 1.51 26.55
CA LEU A 122 13.38 2.00 25.18
C LEU A 122 12.60 1.03 24.28
N ARG A 123 12.85 -0.28 24.39
CA ARG A 123 12.20 -1.28 23.55
C ARG A 123 10.73 -1.44 23.93
N SER A 124 10.43 -1.44 25.22
CA SER A 124 9.05 -1.46 25.73
C SER A 124 8.27 -0.19 25.33
N TRP A 125 8.91 0.98 25.43
CA TRP A 125 8.34 2.26 24.98
C TRP A 125 8.02 2.26 23.49
N MET A 126 8.96 1.83 22.64
CA MET A 126 8.73 1.75 21.18
C MET A 126 7.59 0.81 20.83
N LEU A 127 7.45 -0.33 21.52
CA LEU A 127 6.36 -1.29 21.27
C LEU A 127 4.99 -0.74 21.71
N CYS A 128 4.94 0.06 22.77
CA CYS A 128 3.72 0.71 23.26
C CYS A 128 3.25 1.84 22.35
N TYR A 129 4.18 2.64 21.83
CA TYR A 129 3.86 3.81 21.00
C TYR A 129 4.03 3.59 19.49
N ARG A 130 4.25 2.35 19.05
CA ARG A 130 4.54 1.99 17.64
C ARG A 130 3.58 2.63 16.64
N HIS A 131 2.28 2.62 16.93
CA HIS A 131 1.26 3.15 16.03
C HIS A 131 1.40 4.65 15.82
N GLN A 132 1.66 5.39 16.90
CA GLN A 132 1.82 6.84 16.88
C GLN A 132 3.14 7.21 16.19
N ILE A 133 4.21 6.47 16.46
CA ILE A 133 5.51 6.66 15.79
C ILE A 133 5.37 6.45 14.28
N ILE A 134 4.76 5.35 13.83
CA ILE A 134 4.54 5.07 12.40
C ILE A 134 3.73 6.20 11.76
N THR A 135 2.68 6.67 12.43
CA THR A 135 1.82 7.76 11.92
C THR A 135 2.58 9.08 11.82
N ILE A 136 3.35 9.46 12.84
CA ILE A 136 4.15 10.70 12.85
C ILE A 136 5.24 10.64 11.78
N VAL A 137 5.95 9.51 11.67
CA VAL A 137 6.99 9.32 10.64
C VAL A 137 6.37 9.40 9.24
N ALA A 138 5.23 8.73 9.02
CA ALA A 138 4.53 8.79 7.74
C ALA A 138 4.09 10.24 7.41
N ALA A 139 3.54 10.97 8.38
CA ALA A 139 3.15 12.36 8.19
C ALA A 139 4.36 13.25 7.87
N ALA A 140 5.48 13.08 8.59
CA ALA A 140 6.71 13.82 8.34
C ALA A 140 7.28 13.53 6.94
N VAL A 141 7.27 12.27 6.50
CA VAL A 141 7.68 11.88 5.15
C VAL A 141 6.77 12.51 4.11
N VAL A 142 5.45 12.50 4.30
CA VAL A 142 4.50 13.13 3.37
C VAL A 142 4.74 14.63 3.27
N ILE A 143 4.91 15.34 4.38
CA ILE A 143 5.22 16.79 4.39
C ILE A 143 6.56 17.06 3.70
N LEU A 144 7.58 16.23 3.96
CA LEU A 144 8.89 16.38 3.33
C LEU A 144 8.80 16.15 1.81
N LEU A 145 8.06 15.13 1.37
CA LEU A 145 7.85 14.86 -0.05
C LEU A 145 7.06 15.98 -0.74
N ASP A 146 6.03 16.53 -0.09
CA ASP A 146 5.23 17.66 -0.60
C ASP A 146 6.08 18.93 -0.78
N THR A 147 7.03 19.17 0.13
CA THR A 147 7.94 20.33 0.05
C THR A 147 9.09 20.16 -0.93
N LEU A 148 9.51 18.92 -1.21
CA LEU A 148 10.67 18.64 -2.08
C LEU A 148 10.29 18.30 -3.53
N VAL A 149 9.07 17.81 -3.77
CA VAL A 149 8.67 17.27 -5.07
C VAL A 149 7.64 18.17 -5.73
N ASN A 150 8.11 18.97 -6.70
CA ASN A 150 7.26 19.85 -7.50
C ASN A 150 6.36 19.10 -8.49
N ASP A 151 6.67 17.84 -8.79
CA ASP A 151 5.89 16.99 -9.69
C ASP A 151 5.25 15.81 -8.95
N LEU A 152 4.01 16.04 -8.50
CA LEU A 152 3.16 15.02 -7.87
C LEU A 152 2.97 13.79 -8.77
N ALA A 153 2.96 13.93 -10.10
CA ALA A 153 2.75 12.80 -11.00
C ALA A 153 3.92 11.81 -10.93
N SER A 154 5.16 12.33 -10.93
CA SER A 154 6.36 11.52 -10.73
C SER A 154 6.39 10.86 -9.35
N LEU A 155 5.97 11.56 -8.29
CA LEU A 155 5.89 11.02 -6.94
C LEU A 155 4.88 9.86 -6.83
N PHE A 156 3.66 10.07 -7.36
CA PHE A 156 2.62 9.05 -7.35
C PHE A 156 2.99 7.87 -8.25
N GLY A 157 3.66 8.12 -9.37
CA GLY A 157 4.24 7.07 -10.22
C GLY A 157 5.28 6.23 -9.48
N LEU A 158 6.18 6.88 -8.73
CA LEU A 158 7.17 6.19 -7.89
C LEU A 158 6.49 5.37 -6.80
N CYS A 159 5.65 6.00 -5.99
CA CYS A 159 4.98 5.35 -4.86
C CYS A 159 4.08 4.20 -5.32
N GLY A 160 3.30 4.43 -6.38
CA GLY A 160 2.42 3.43 -6.98
C GLY A 160 3.19 2.23 -7.52
N SER A 161 4.29 2.46 -8.26
CA SER A 161 5.11 1.38 -8.80
C SER A 161 5.87 0.61 -7.72
N LEU A 162 6.43 1.29 -6.71
CA LEU A 162 7.10 0.67 -5.57
C LEU A 162 6.13 -0.17 -4.74
N GLY A 163 4.99 0.41 -4.35
CA GLY A 163 3.97 -0.24 -3.54
C GLY A 163 3.35 -1.44 -4.25
N MET A 164 2.97 -1.27 -5.52
CA MET A 164 2.43 -2.37 -6.33
C MET A 164 3.47 -3.49 -6.49
N SER A 165 4.69 -3.17 -6.91
CA SER A 165 5.71 -4.19 -7.14
C SER A 165 6.05 -4.96 -5.86
N THR A 166 6.28 -4.26 -4.75
CA THR A 166 6.66 -4.90 -3.48
C THR A 166 5.50 -5.67 -2.83
N VAL A 167 4.38 -5.00 -2.58
CA VAL A 167 3.28 -5.55 -1.77
C VAL A 167 2.42 -6.52 -2.57
N SER A 168 2.20 -6.28 -3.87
CA SER A 168 1.27 -7.09 -4.67
C SER A 168 1.95 -8.15 -5.54
N MET A 169 3.17 -7.89 -6.04
CA MET A 169 3.84 -8.79 -6.99
C MET A 169 5.02 -9.57 -6.40
N ILE A 170 5.75 -9.01 -5.41
CA ILE A 170 6.93 -9.67 -4.83
C ILE A 170 6.55 -10.42 -3.55
N LEU A 171 5.89 -9.74 -2.60
CA LEU A 171 5.62 -10.30 -1.28
C LEU A 171 4.73 -11.56 -1.31
N PRO A 172 3.57 -11.60 -2.02
CA PRO A 172 2.71 -12.78 -1.98
C PRO A 172 3.35 -14.02 -2.61
N PRO A 173 4.02 -13.93 -3.78
CA PRO A 173 4.76 -15.07 -4.33
C PRO A 173 5.92 -15.52 -3.45
N LEU A 174 6.65 -14.61 -2.81
CA LEU A 174 7.68 -14.99 -1.84
C LEU A 174 7.08 -15.75 -0.66
N MET A 175 6.00 -15.26 -0.07
CA MET A 175 5.30 -15.96 1.01
C MET A 175 4.82 -17.34 0.57
N PHE A 176 4.30 -17.47 -0.66
CA PHE A 176 3.90 -18.77 -1.24
C PHE A 176 5.08 -19.73 -1.45
N LEU A 177 6.21 -19.23 -1.94
CA LEU A 177 7.42 -20.03 -2.20
C LEU A 177 8.13 -20.45 -0.91
N TYR A 178 8.13 -19.62 0.13
CA TYR A 178 8.73 -19.91 1.43
C TYR A 178 7.81 -20.67 2.40
N SER A 179 6.51 -20.80 2.09
CA SER A 179 5.58 -21.54 2.93
C SER A 179 5.94 -23.04 2.97
N PRO A 180 6.03 -23.68 4.15
CA PRO A 180 6.37 -25.10 4.28
C PRO A 180 5.43 -26.04 3.49
N GLY A 181 4.16 -25.66 3.35
CA GLY A 181 3.16 -26.40 2.56
C GLY A 181 3.33 -26.29 1.05
N SER A 182 4.26 -25.47 0.57
CA SER A 182 4.52 -25.30 -0.87
C SER A 182 5.05 -26.58 -1.52
N GLN A 183 5.64 -27.51 -0.76
CA GLN A 183 6.19 -28.75 -1.31
C GLN A 183 5.13 -29.63 -1.99
N ASP A 184 3.88 -29.63 -1.50
CA ASP A 184 2.80 -30.47 -2.01
C ASP A 184 2.08 -29.88 -3.24
N HIS A 185 2.37 -28.63 -3.61
CA HIS A 185 1.75 -27.98 -4.76
C HIS A 185 2.45 -28.31 -6.09
N ALA A 186 1.65 -28.43 -7.15
CA ALA A 186 2.13 -28.72 -8.50
C ALA A 186 3.23 -27.74 -8.95
N SER A 187 4.25 -28.26 -9.63
CA SER A 187 5.43 -27.50 -10.09
C SER A 187 5.07 -26.23 -10.87
N TRP A 188 3.99 -26.27 -11.64
CA TRP A 188 3.46 -25.13 -12.39
C TRP A 188 3.13 -23.91 -11.52
N HIS A 189 2.57 -24.09 -10.32
CA HIS A 189 2.25 -22.96 -9.44
C HIS A 189 3.51 -22.26 -8.93
N LYS A 190 4.59 -23.01 -8.67
CA LYS A 190 5.88 -22.45 -8.26
C LYS A 190 6.52 -21.64 -9.38
N VAL A 191 6.46 -22.15 -10.61
CA VAL A 191 6.96 -21.44 -11.80
C VAL A 191 6.19 -20.14 -12.01
N THR A 192 4.86 -20.16 -11.93
CA THR A 192 4.05 -18.95 -12.07
C THR A 192 4.34 -17.95 -10.95
N ALA A 193 4.46 -18.39 -9.69
CA ALA A 193 4.81 -17.52 -8.58
C ALA A 193 6.19 -16.87 -8.78
N ALA A 194 7.19 -17.63 -9.19
CA ALA A 194 8.52 -17.12 -9.50
C ALA A 194 8.49 -16.09 -10.65
N ALA A 195 7.73 -16.36 -11.72
CA ALA A 195 7.58 -15.44 -12.84
C ALA A 195 6.91 -14.11 -12.43
N VAL A 196 5.86 -14.15 -11.60
CA VAL A 196 5.21 -12.95 -11.06
C VAL A 196 6.18 -12.15 -10.18
N CYS A 197 6.98 -12.83 -9.34
CA CYS A 197 7.99 -12.19 -8.53
C CYS A 197 9.06 -11.48 -9.39
N LEU A 198 9.54 -12.13 -10.46
CA LEU A 198 10.51 -11.54 -11.38
C LEU A 198 9.93 -10.33 -12.13
N LEU A 199 8.68 -10.41 -12.56
CA LEU A 199 7.98 -9.27 -13.17
C LEU A 199 7.88 -8.09 -12.20
N GLY A 200 7.51 -8.35 -10.94
CA GLY A 200 7.48 -7.32 -9.89
C GLY A 200 8.84 -6.66 -9.70
N MET A 201 9.93 -7.44 -9.66
CA MET A 201 11.29 -6.92 -9.57
C MET A 201 11.67 -6.07 -10.80
N ALA A 202 11.31 -6.50 -12.00
CA ALA A 202 11.57 -5.75 -13.23
C ALA A 202 10.84 -4.40 -13.24
N ILE A 203 9.57 -4.36 -12.81
CA ILE A 203 8.80 -3.12 -12.69
C ILE A 203 9.42 -2.22 -11.63
N LEU A 204 9.78 -2.77 -10.47
CA LEU A 204 10.41 -2.04 -9.36
C LEU A 204 11.69 -1.32 -9.80
N PHE A 205 12.61 -2.06 -10.43
CA PHE A 205 13.88 -1.48 -10.86
C PHE A 205 13.71 -0.57 -12.08
N GLY A 206 12.82 -0.92 -13.01
CA GLY A 206 12.52 -0.11 -14.19
C GLY A 206 11.94 1.26 -13.82
N SER A 207 10.93 1.29 -12.95
CA SER A 207 10.29 2.53 -12.51
C SER A 207 11.25 3.39 -11.69
N THR A 208 11.92 2.79 -10.71
CA THR A 208 12.91 3.50 -9.88
C THR A 208 14.02 4.08 -10.74
N GLY A 209 14.53 3.31 -11.72
CA GLY A 209 15.57 3.76 -12.65
C GLY A 209 15.12 4.93 -13.52
N SER A 210 13.89 4.89 -14.08
CA SER A 210 13.36 5.99 -14.89
C SER A 210 13.20 7.30 -14.09
N ILE A 211 12.77 7.20 -12.84
CA ILE A 211 12.50 8.36 -11.98
C ILE A 211 13.81 8.93 -11.45
N LEU A 212 14.75 8.08 -11.03
CA LEU A 212 16.08 8.53 -10.61
C LEU A 212 16.81 9.24 -11.75
N LYS A 213 16.68 8.74 -12.98
CA LYS A 213 17.22 9.40 -14.16
C LYS A 213 16.58 10.78 -14.39
N GLY A 214 15.26 10.88 -14.24
CA GLY A 214 14.53 12.15 -14.39
C GLY A 214 14.86 13.19 -13.31
N ILE A 215 15.25 12.77 -12.11
CA ILE A 215 15.70 13.68 -11.04
C ILE A 215 17.13 14.18 -11.28
N LEU A 216 17.98 13.36 -11.90
CA LEU A 216 19.40 13.66 -12.11
C LEU A 216 19.70 14.50 -13.36
N THR A 217 18.75 14.59 -14.31
CA THR A 217 18.85 15.39 -15.54
C THR A 217 18.12 16.72 -15.40
#